data_AF-A0AAV0N029-F1
#
_entry.id   AF-A0AAV0N029-F1
#
_cell.length_a   1.000
_cell.length_b   1.000
_cell.length_c   1.000
_cell.angle_alpha   90.00
_cell.angle_beta   90.00
_cell.angle_gamma   90.00
#
_symmetry.space_group_name_H-M   'P 1'
#
loop_
_entity.id
_entity.type
_entity.pdbx_description
1 polymer ?
#
loop_
_entity_poly.entity_id
_entity_poly.type
_entity_poly.pdbx_seq_one_letter_code
_entity_poly.pdbx_strand_id
1 'polypeptide(L)'
;MECSNNNGDSSKLVAKKPSSKASRGSATDPQSLYARKRRERINERLRMLQTLVPNGTKVDISTMLEEAVHYVKYLQLQIKLLSSDELWMYAPIAYNGVDVGLNQKLSTLL
;
A
#
# COMPACT_ATOMS: atom_id res chain seq x y z
N MET A 1 19.80 13.71 17.45
CA MET A 1 19.79 14.91 18.30
C MET A 1 19.47 16.10 17.42
N GLU A 2 18.57 17.04 17.70
CA GLU A 2 17.66 17.30 18.81
C GLU A 2 16.72 18.43 18.35
N CYS A 3 15.41 18.31 18.58
CA CYS A 3 14.52 19.46 18.43
C CYS A 3 14.73 20.39 19.63
N SER A 4 15.32 21.55 19.42
CA SER A 4 15.44 22.58 20.46
C SER A 4 14.10 23.29 20.66
N ASN A 5 13.43 22.96 21.77
CA ASN A 5 12.30 23.69 22.32
C ASN A 5 12.82 24.87 23.16
N ASN A 6 12.53 26.09 22.75
CA ASN A 6 12.76 27.28 23.58
C ASN A 6 11.43 27.73 24.20
N ASN A 7 11.21 27.32 25.45
CA ASN A 7 10.20 27.91 26.32
C ASN A 7 10.74 29.22 26.91
N GLY A 8 10.13 30.34 26.56
CA GLY A 8 10.35 31.64 27.19
C GLY A 8 9.14 32.03 28.01
N ASP A 9 9.30 32.00 29.33
CA ASP A 9 8.34 32.46 30.35
C ASP A 9 8.27 33.99 30.38
N SER A 10 7.06 34.55 30.49
CA SER A 10 6.85 35.90 31.01
C SER A 10 5.44 36.05 31.56
N SER A 11 5.40 36.29 32.86
CA SER A 11 4.27 36.49 33.73
C SER A 11 3.59 37.86 33.53
N LYS A 12 2.26 37.89 33.39
CA LYS A 12 1.41 39.00 33.88
C LYS A 12 -0.07 38.60 33.98
N LEU A 13 -0.64 38.79 35.16
CA LEU A 13 -2.03 38.51 35.55
C LEU A 13 -2.98 39.64 35.09
N VAL A 14 -4.08 39.34 34.37
CA VAL A 14 -5.40 40.06 34.46
C VAL A 14 -6.53 39.14 33.94
N ALA A 15 -7.66 39.12 34.65
CA ALA A 15 -8.86 38.29 34.41
C ALA A 15 -9.61 38.51 33.07
N LYS A 16 -10.25 37.46 32.51
CA LYS A 16 -11.67 37.35 32.06
C LYS A 16 -11.93 36.30 30.94
N LYS A 17 -12.95 35.45 31.18
CA LYS A 17 -13.87 34.71 30.26
C LYS A 17 -13.48 33.29 29.76
N PRO A 18 -14.42 32.31 29.81
CA PRO A 18 -14.22 30.97 29.25
C PRO A 18 -14.57 30.91 27.75
N SER A 19 -14.08 29.84 27.10
CA SER A 19 -14.38 29.36 25.74
C SER A 19 -13.59 29.96 24.57
N SER A 20 -12.60 29.19 24.12
CA SER A 20 -12.51 28.78 22.72
C SER A 20 -11.78 27.45 22.69
N LYS A 21 -12.51 26.34 22.47
CA LYS A 21 -11.91 25.08 22.01
C LYS A 21 -10.98 25.45 20.86
N ALA A 22 -9.68 25.19 21.01
CA ALA A 22 -8.72 25.39 19.94
C ALA A 22 -9.28 24.71 18.69
N SER A 23 -9.69 25.53 17.72
CA SER A 23 -10.05 25.07 16.40
C SER A 23 -8.86 24.24 15.91
N ARG A 24 -9.07 22.94 15.70
CA ARG A 24 -8.06 22.02 15.17
C ARG A 24 -7.61 22.61 13.84
N GLY A 25 -6.48 23.31 13.85
CA GLY A 25 -5.98 24.02 12.68
C GLY A 25 -5.80 23.04 11.54
N SER A 26 -6.61 23.18 10.49
CA SER A 26 -6.23 22.60 9.20
C SER A 26 -4.90 23.25 8.86
N ALA A 27 -3.83 22.46 8.75
CA ALA A 27 -2.54 23.00 8.35
C ALA A 27 -2.72 23.63 6.95
N THR A 28 -2.68 24.96 6.91
CA THR A 28 -2.86 25.79 5.71
C THR A 28 -1.53 26.14 5.05
N ASP A 29 -0.42 25.75 5.68
CA ASP A 29 0.92 25.91 5.13
C ASP A 29 1.08 25.07 3.83
N PRO A 30 1.70 25.63 2.78
CA PRO A 30 1.89 24.94 1.50
C PRO A 30 2.56 23.55 1.59
N GLN A 31 3.53 23.37 2.49
CA GLN A 31 4.23 22.09 2.65
C GLN A 31 3.32 21.03 3.28
N SER A 32 2.48 21.42 4.24
CA SER A 32 1.47 20.54 4.82
C SER A 32 0.38 20.11 3.82
N LEU A 33 -0.07 21.02 2.95
CA LEU A 33 -1.02 20.74 1.87
C LEU A 33 -0.43 19.78 0.84
N TYR A 34 0.84 19.97 0.48
CA TYR A 34 1.56 19.06 -0.41
C TYR A 34 1.68 17.65 0.20
N ALA A 35 2.07 17.56 1.47
CA ALA A 35 2.15 16.28 2.17
C ALA A 35 0.80 15.55 2.22
N ARG A 36 -0.30 16.28 2.44
CA ARG A 36 -1.66 15.72 2.41
C ARG A 36 -2.00 15.19 1.02
N LYS A 37 -1.80 15.98 -0.04
CA LYS A 37 -2.06 15.58 -1.42
C LYS A 37 -1.24 14.36 -1.84
N ARG A 38 0.00 14.25 -1.36
CA ARG A 38 0.83 13.05 -1.57
C ARG A 38 0.21 11.82 -0.90
N ARG A 39 -0.22 11.92 0.36
CA ARG A 39 -0.87 10.80 1.08
C ARG A 39 -2.18 10.39 0.42
N GLU A 40 -2.99 11.35 -0.02
CA GLU A 40 -4.24 11.08 -0.76
C GLU A 40 -3.97 10.26 -2.03
N ARG A 41 -3.00 10.67 -2.86
CA ARG A 41 -2.60 9.92 -4.07
C ARG A 41 -2.10 8.49 -3.76
N ILE A 42 -1.35 8.32 -2.67
CA ILE A 42 -0.89 6.99 -2.23
C ILE A 42 -2.08 6.13 -1.81
N ASN A 43 -2.98 6.68 -0.99
CA ASN A 43 -4.16 5.96 -0.50
C ASN A 43 -5.11 5.57 -1.62
N GLU A 44 -5.27 6.41 -2.64
CA GLU A 44 -6.07 6.10 -3.83
C GLU A 44 -5.49 4.88 -4.57
N ARG A 45 -4.16 4.86 -4.78
CA ARG A 45 -3.47 3.72 -5.40
C ARG A 45 -3.57 2.45 -4.55
N LEU A 46 -3.46 2.57 -3.23
CA LEU A 46 -3.63 1.43 -2.32
C LEU A 46 -5.05 0.85 -2.42
N ARG A 47 -6.09 1.70 -2.48
CA ARG A 47 -7.48 1.23 -2.65
C ARG A 47 -7.70 0.53 -3.99
N MET A 48 -7.15 1.06 -5.07
CA MET A 48 -7.21 0.37 -6.37
C MET A 48 -6.53 -1.00 -6.27
N LEU A 49 -5.34 -1.06 -5.67
CA LEU A 49 -4.62 -2.33 -5.50
C LEU A 49 -5.42 -3.35 -4.69
N GLN A 50 -6.09 -2.94 -3.61
CA GLN A 50 -6.96 -3.81 -2.79
C GLN A 50 -8.05 -4.51 -3.61
N THR A 51 -8.58 -3.87 -4.65
CA THR A 51 -9.62 -4.46 -5.52
C THR A 51 -9.08 -5.42 -6.57
N LEU A 52 -7.78 -5.31 -6.90
CA LEU A 52 -7.13 -6.13 -7.92
C LEU A 52 -6.48 -7.38 -7.33
N VAL A 53 -6.02 -7.31 -6.08
CA VAL A 53 -5.32 -8.40 -5.40
C VAL A 53 -6.34 -9.30 -4.70
N PRO A 54 -6.28 -10.64 -4.90
CA PRO A 54 -7.09 -11.58 -4.13
C PRO A 54 -6.92 -11.37 -2.63
N ASN A 55 -8.03 -11.33 -1.88
CA ASN A 55 -8.04 -11.04 -0.44
C ASN A 55 -7.40 -9.70 -0.01
N GLY A 56 -7.12 -8.76 -0.93
CA GLY A 56 -6.41 -7.51 -0.64
C GLY A 56 -7.08 -6.61 0.40
N THR A 57 -8.40 -6.70 0.58
CA THR A 57 -9.14 -5.93 1.60
C THR A 57 -9.12 -6.56 3.00
N LYS A 58 -8.66 -7.81 3.13
CA LYS A 58 -8.73 -8.60 4.38
C LYS A 58 -7.38 -8.69 5.11
N VAL A 59 -6.30 -8.24 4.47
CA VAL A 59 -4.93 -8.29 4.99
C VAL A 59 -4.39 -6.88 5.21
N ASP A 60 -3.32 -6.75 5.99
CA ASP A 60 -2.64 -5.48 6.19
C ASP A 60 -1.85 -5.07 4.92
N ILE A 61 -1.34 -3.85 4.91
CA ILE A 61 -0.67 -3.28 3.73
C ILE A 61 0.60 -4.05 3.37
N SER A 62 1.37 -4.55 4.34
CA SER A 62 2.61 -5.27 4.04
C SER A 62 2.27 -6.57 3.32
N THR A 63 1.39 -7.37 3.91
CA THR A 63 0.94 -8.62 3.31
C THR A 63 0.24 -8.39 1.98
N MET A 64 -0.58 -7.35 1.82
CA MET A 64 -1.21 -7.02 0.53
C MET A 64 -0.17 -6.78 -0.58
N LEU A 65 0.94 -6.10 -0.26
CA LEU A 65 2.00 -5.84 -1.24
C LEU A 65 2.75 -7.12 -1.62
N GLU A 66 2.97 -8.04 -0.67
CA GLU A 66 3.55 -9.37 -0.95
C GLU A 66 2.60 -10.21 -1.83
N GLU A 67 1.31 -10.25 -1.49
CA GLU A 67 0.29 -10.95 -2.25
C GLU A 67 0.12 -10.37 -3.66
N ALA A 68 0.30 -9.05 -3.84
CA ALA A 68 0.30 -8.44 -5.16
C ALA A 68 1.44 -8.98 -6.04
N VAL A 69 2.63 -9.15 -5.48
CA VAL A 69 3.78 -9.73 -6.20
C VAL A 69 3.50 -11.18 -6.58
N HIS A 70 2.94 -11.98 -5.65
CA HIS A 70 2.55 -13.35 -5.94
C HIS A 70 1.48 -13.43 -7.03
N TYR A 71 0.49 -12.55 -6.99
CA TYR A 71 -0.60 -12.55 -7.97
C TYR A 71 -0.11 -12.17 -9.37
N VAL A 72 0.82 -11.22 -9.50
CA VAL A 72 1.44 -10.91 -10.81
C VAL A 72 2.19 -12.12 -11.38
N LYS A 73 2.98 -12.82 -10.56
CA LYS A 73 3.68 -14.05 -10.98
C LYS A 73 2.70 -15.14 -11.41
N TYR A 74 1.62 -15.31 -10.65
CA TYR A 74 0.55 -16.23 -10.98
C TYR A 74 -0.10 -15.89 -12.35
N LEU A 75 -0.46 -14.62 -12.59
CA LEU A 75 -1.04 -14.20 -13.87
C LEU A 75 -0.08 -14.41 -15.04
N GLN A 76 1.21 -14.13 -14.87
CA GLN A 76 2.23 -14.39 -15.90
C GLN A 76 2.32 -15.88 -16.24
N LEU A 77 2.26 -16.75 -15.23
CA LEU A 77 2.23 -18.19 -15.43
C LEU A 77 0.99 -18.64 -16.21
N GLN A 78 -0.19 -18.14 -15.84
CA GLN A 78 -1.44 -18.43 -16.55
C GLN A 78 -1.36 -18.04 -18.03
N ILE A 79 -0.86 -16.84 -18.34
CA ILE A 79 -0.67 -16.39 -19.72
C ILE A 79 0.28 -17.34 -20.47
N LYS A 80 1.43 -17.66 -19.88
CA LYS A 80 2.44 -18.50 -20.52
C LYS A 80 1.91 -19.90 -20.82
N LEU A 81 1.17 -20.47 -19.88
CA LEU A 81 0.52 -21.77 -19.99
C LEU A 81 -0.51 -21.81 -21.12
N LEU A 82 -1.35 -20.78 -21.23
CA LEU A 82 -2.37 -20.66 -22.27
C LEU A 82 -1.76 -20.35 -23.65
N SER A 83 -0.60 -19.68 -23.69
CA SER A 83 0.10 -19.33 -24.93
C SER A 83 1.05 -20.41 -25.47
N SER A 84 1.30 -21.47 -24.71
CA SER A 84 2.26 -22.52 -25.06
C SER A 84 1.55 -23.74 -25.64
N ASP A 85 1.94 -24.11 -26.87
CA ASP A 85 1.40 -25.26 -27.61
C ASP A 85 1.77 -26.62 -27.00
N GLU A 86 2.77 -26.65 -26.10
CA GLU A 86 3.20 -27.85 -25.37
C GLU A 86 2.66 -27.88 -23.93
N LEU A 87 2.49 -26.70 -23.31
CA LEU A 87 2.13 -26.61 -21.89
C LEU A 87 0.62 -26.50 -21.65
N TRP A 88 -0.19 -26.12 -22.64
CA TRP A 88 -1.65 -25.96 -22.50
C TRP A 88 -2.34 -27.22 -21.97
N MET A 89 -1.80 -28.41 -22.28
CA MET A 89 -2.35 -29.69 -21.81
C MET A 89 -2.24 -29.84 -20.27
N TYR A 90 -1.31 -29.14 -19.63
CA TYR A 90 -1.14 -29.10 -18.17
C TYR A 90 -1.98 -27.99 -17.51
N ALA A 91 -2.71 -27.17 -18.29
CA ALA A 91 -3.53 -26.08 -17.78
C ALA A 91 -4.58 -26.50 -16.74
N PRO A 92 -5.32 -27.61 -16.91
CA PRO A 92 -6.30 -28.04 -15.91
C PRO A 92 -5.70 -28.44 -14.55
N ILE A 93 -4.44 -28.87 -14.51
CA ILE A 93 -3.77 -29.34 -13.29
C ILE A 93 -3.18 -28.16 -12.51
N ALA A 94 -2.58 -27.19 -13.21
CA ALA A 94 -2.00 -25.99 -12.60
C ALA A 94 -3.06 -25.04 -12.01
N TYR A 95 -4.29 -25.05 -12.53
CA TYR A 95 -5.41 -24.23 -12.00
C TYR A 95 -5.80 -24.61 -10.56
N ASN A 96 -5.62 -25.88 -10.17
CA ASN A 96 -5.99 -26.39 -8.85
C ASN A 96 -4.97 -26.10 -7.74
N GLY A 97 -3.98 -25.23 -8.00
CA GLY A 97 -2.99 -24.82 -7.01
C GLY A 97 -1.91 -25.88 -6.71
N VAL A 98 -1.80 -26.93 -7.52
CA VAL A 98 -0.69 -27.87 -7.45
C VAL A 98 0.52 -27.19 -8.10
N ASP A 99 1.51 -26.81 -7.29
CA ASP A 99 2.78 -26.26 -7.78
C ASP A 99 3.54 -27.35 -8.54
N VAL A 100 3.34 -27.44 -9.86
CA VAL A 100 3.97 -28.45 -10.73
C VAL A 100 5.47 -28.16 -10.96
N GLY A 101 6.13 -27.41 -10.07
CA GLY A 101 7.54 -27.02 -10.19
C GLY A 101 7.87 -26.16 -11.42
N LEU A 102 6.85 -25.69 -12.16
CA LEU A 102 7.03 -24.86 -13.35
C LEU A 102 7.69 -23.53 -12.99
N ASN A 103 7.40 -22.99 -11.80
CA ASN A 103 8.03 -21.77 -11.29
C ASN A 103 9.55 -21.88 -11.21
N GLN A 104 10.10 -23.03 -10.80
CA GLN A 104 11.54 -23.20 -10.63
C GLN A 104 12.27 -23.36 -11.96
N LYS A 105 11.66 -24.07 -12.93
CA LYS A 105 12.18 -24.19 -14.30
C LYS A 105 12.06 -22.88 -15.10
N LEU A 106 11.07 -22.05 -14.78
CA LEU A 106 10.88 -20.72 -15.39
C LEU A 106 11.81 -19.65 -14.81
N SER A 107 12.15 -19.73 -13.51
CA SER A 107 13.16 -18.85 -12.89
C SER A 107 14.59 -19.11 -13.39
N THR A 108 14.88 -20.29 -13.95
CA THR A 108 16.21 -20.59 -14.55
C THR A 108 16.36 -20.02 -15.97
N LEU A 109 15.27 -19.54 -16.59
CA LEU A 109 15.25 -19.02 -17.96
C LEU A 109 15.13 -17.49 -18.05
N LEU A 110 15.23 -16.79 -16.91
CA LEU A 110 15.41 -15.35 -16.79
C LEU A 110 16.76 -15.08 -16.12
#